data_AF-W5JLD0-F1
#
_entry.id   AF-W5JLD0-F1
#
_cell.length_a   1.000
_cell.length_b   1.000
_cell.length_c   1.000
_cell.angle_alpha   90.00
_cell.angle_beta   90.00
_cell.angle_gamma   90.00
#
_symmetry.space_group_name_H-M   'P 1'
#
loop_
_entity.id
_entity.type
_entity.pdbx_description
1 polymer ?
#
loop_
_entity_poly.entity_id
_entity_poly.type
_entity_poly.pdbx_seq_one_letter_code
_entity_poly.pdbx_strand_id
1 'polypeptide(L)'
;MDTTDLLTIIPANDWAQLRDLYLKNWPEHHVAYATIDNYLRWYEKDPAIKNLTIYCLNGSWREDGTYLVVVTDRLTIIPANDWAQLRDLYLKNWPEHHVAYTTIDNYVRWYGKDPAIKNLIIYCLNESWREDGTYLVVDRYQLFVYSLDPTNRTLARALPLLDWSGGLKVSSLLARHRQPVIDVITAKGLTKEYDSFVFGRLNIHHLDYIYNQWPLKDHISYEAGHGLLARLIRLNESVGILE
;
A
#
# COMPACT_ATOMS: atom_id res chain seq x y z
N MET A 1 -21.86 27.71 29.18
CA MET A 1 -21.27 27.63 27.83
C MET A 1 -20.52 26.31 27.79
N ASP A 2 -20.80 25.48 26.79
CA ASP A 2 -20.10 24.22 26.59
C ASP A 2 -18.68 24.54 26.12
N THR A 3 -17.73 24.60 27.03
CA THR A 3 -16.31 24.84 26.73
C THR A 3 -15.70 23.52 26.28
N THR A 4 -16.08 23.06 25.08
CA THR A 4 -15.40 21.92 24.46
C THR A 4 -14.05 22.41 23.94
N ASP A 5 -12.97 21.83 24.47
CA ASP A 5 -11.62 22.08 23.97
C ASP A 5 -11.49 21.58 22.52
N LEU A 6 -10.86 22.39 21.67
CA LEU A 6 -10.67 22.11 20.25
C LEU A 6 -9.19 22.14 19.86
N LEU A 7 -8.80 21.18 19.03
CA LEU A 7 -7.53 21.23 18.33
C LEU A 7 -7.65 22.10 17.08
N THR A 8 -6.83 23.15 17.02
CA THR A 8 -6.78 24.10 15.89
C THR A 8 -5.42 24.03 15.22
N ILE A 9 -5.40 24.09 13.89
CA ILE A 9 -4.16 23.98 13.11
C ILE A 9 -3.34 25.27 13.27
N ILE A 10 -2.06 25.13 13.58
CA ILE A 10 -1.07 26.22 13.50
C ILE A 10 -0.59 26.30 12.05
N PRO A 11 -0.81 27.42 11.34
CA PRO A 11 -0.34 27.59 9.97
C PRO A 11 1.18 27.40 9.86
N ALA A 12 1.67 26.83 8.76
CA ALA A 12 3.11 26.60 8.56
C ALA A 12 3.95 27.87 8.70
N ASN A 13 3.43 29.02 8.26
CA ASN A 13 4.07 30.33 8.39
C ASN A 13 4.31 30.77 9.84
N ASP A 14 3.58 30.18 10.80
CA ASP A 14 3.67 30.48 12.21
C ASP A 14 4.59 29.51 12.98
N TRP A 15 5.06 28.42 12.35
CA TRP A 15 5.88 27.41 13.04
C TRP A 15 7.22 27.96 13.54
N ALA A 16 7.84 28.90 12.83
CA ALA A 16 9.06 29.56 13.28
C ALA A 16 8.80 30.40 14.55
N GLN A 17 7.67 31.11 14.62
CA GLN A 17 7.29 31.86 15.81
C GLN A 17 7.03 30.92 17.00
N LEU A 18 6.33 29.80 16.77
CA LEU A 18 6.10 28.77 17.80
C LEU A 18 7.42 28.21 18.33
N ARG A 19 8.36 27.86 17.45
CA ARG A 19 9.70 27.40 17.82
C ARG A 19 10.40 28.43 18.71
N ASP A 20 10.36 29.69 18.31
CA ASP A 20 11.10 30.78 18.98
C ASP A 20 10.52 31.15 20.36
N LEU A 21 9.28 30.77 20.68
CA LEU A 21 8.74 30.89 22.04
C LEU A 21 9.61 30.14 23.07
N TYR A 22 10.18 29.01 22.68
CA TYR A 22 11.01 28.17 23.55
C TYR A 22 12.42 28.71 23.78
N LEU A 23 12.82 29.80 23.09
CA LEU A 23 14.08 30.50 23.38
C LEU A 23 14.01 31.35 24.66
N LYS A 24 12.81 31.79 25.08
CA LYS A 24 12.62 32.68 26.23
C LYS A 24 13.16 32.09 27.55
N ASN A 25 13.04 30.77 27.71
CA ASN A 25 13.51 30.03 28.89
C ASN A 25 14.59 29.01 28.50
N TRP A 26 15.49 29.37 27.57
CA TRP A 26 16.53 28.44 27.12
C TRP A 26 17.49 28.05 28.26
N PRO A 27 17.90 26.78 28.40
CA PRO A 27 17.62 25.60 27.55
C PRO A 27 16.48 24.69 28.06
N GLU A 28 15.63 25.17 28.96
CA GLU A 28 14.65 24.35 29.67
C GLU A 28 13.74 23.56 28.73
N HIS A 29 13.34 24.16 27.60
CA HIS A 29 12.47 23.56 26.60
C HIS A 29 13.17 23.25 25.27
N HIS A 30 14.48 23.00 25.29
CA HIS A 30 15.27 22.76 24.07
C HIS A 30 14.76 21.59 23.20
N VAL A 31 14.15 20.55 23.80
CA VAL A 31 13.56 19.43 23.06
C VAL A 31 12.38 19.90 22.21
N ALA A 32 11.52 20.76 22.77
CA ALA A 32 10.38 21.30 22.07
C ALA A 32 10.82 22.21 20.92
N TYR A 33 11.82 23.07 21.16
CA TYR A 33 12.49 23.87 20.13
C TYR A 33 13.03 22.98 19.00
N ALA A 34 13.87 21.99 19.34
CA ALA A 34 14.53 21.14 18.35
C ALA A 34 13.53 20.31 17.54
N THR A 35 12.42 19.90 18.15
CA THR A 35 11.34 19.17 17.46
C THR A 35 10.75 20.03 16.36
N ILE A 36 10.30 21.25 16.66
CA ILE A 36 9.70 22.15 15.66
C ILE A 36 10.75 22.58 14.62
N ASP A 37 12.00 22.82 15.05
CA ASP A 37 13.09 23.18 14.15
C ASP A 37 13.40 22.07 13.12
N ASN A 38 13.39 20.81 13.53
CA ASN A 38 13.55 19.68 12.61
C ASN A 38 12.41 19.63 11.59
N TYR A 39 11.16 19.79 12.04
CA TYR A 39 10.00 19.78 11.16
C TYR A 39 9.98 20.95 10.18
N LEU A 40 10.40 22.14 10.61
CA LEU A 40 10.61 23.30 9.72
C LEU A 40 11.63 22.97 8.62
N ARG A 41 12.80 22.45 8.99
CA ARG A 41 13.85 22.07 8.02
C ARG A 41 13.39 20.98 7.06
N TRP A 42 12.56 20.04 7.51
CA TRP A 42 11.99 19.02 6.63
C TRP A 42 10.97 19.63 5.67
N TYR A 43 10.08 20.49 6.16
CA TYR A 43 9.09 21.19 5.36
C TYR A 43 9.73 22.12 4.31
N GLU A 44 10.86 22.77 4.63
CA GLU A 44 11.63 23.59 3.68
C GLU A 44 12.22 22.74 2.54
N LYS A 45 12.65 21.50 2.84
CA LYS A 45 13.21 20.59 1.83
C LYS A 45 12.14 19.95 0.96
N ASP A 46 11.00 19.63 1.56
CA ASP A 46 9.85 19.07 0.87
C ASP A 46 8.55 19.74 1.37
N PRO A 47 8.13 20.84 0.70
CA PRO A 47 6.85 21.49 0.99
C PRO A 47 5.64 20.59 0.71
N ALA A 48 5.84 19.45 0.03
CA ALA A 48 4.81 18.46 -0.28
C ALA A 48 4.70 17.35 0.80
N ILE A 49 5.36 17.49 1.96
CA ILE A 49 5.02 16.76 3.18
C ILE A 49 3.59 17.18 3.61
N LYS A 50 2.58 16.60 2.96
CA LYS A 50 1.15 16.89 3.24
C LYS A 50 0.63 16.10 4.44
N ASN A 51 1.48 15.28 5.04
CA ASN A 51 1.11 14.42 6.13
C ASN A 51 1.63 14.93 7.48
N LEU A 52 2.07 16.19 7.56
CA LEU A 52 2.51 16.85 8.78
C LEU A 52 1.57 18.01 9.11
N THR A 53 0.97 17.97 10.30
CA THR A 53 0.14 19.06 10.83
C THR A 53 0.54 19.36 12.26
N ILE A 54 0.71 20.64 12.59
CA ILE A 54 0.89 21.08 13.97
C ILE A 54 -0.42 21.68 14.47
N TYR A 55 -0.92 21.19 15.59
CA TYR A 55 -2.11 21.68 16.26
C TYR A 55 -1.76 22.40 17.56
N CYS A 56 -2.69 23.22 18.03
CA CYS A 56 -2.70 23.78 19.38
C CYS A 56 -4.10 23.68 19.99
N LEU A 57 -4.16 23.81 21.31
CA LEU A 57 -5.40 23.84 22.06
C LEU A 57 -6.03 25.24 21.92
N ASN A 58 -7.26 25.33 21.42
CA ASN A 58 -8.07 26.56 21.38
C ASN A 58 -7.38 27.81 20.77
N GLY A 59 -6.33 27.63 19.96
CA GLY A 59 -5.56 28.74 19.38
C GLY A 59 -4.53 29.39 20.30
N SER A 60 -4.33 28.89 21.53
CA SER A 60 -3.56 29.57 22.60
C SER A 60 -2.04 29.45 22.48
N TRP A 61 -1.51 28.84 21.42
CA TRP A 61 -0.08 28.51 21.33
C TRP A 61 0.88 29.70 21.47
N ARG A 62 0.44 30.93 21.18
CA ARG A 62 1.25 32.14 21.36
C ARG A 62 1.48 32.50 22.83
N GLU A 63 0.61 32.00 23.71
CA GLU A 63 0.59 32.30 25.15
C GLU A 63 1.37 31.25 25.93
N ASP A 64 1.12 29.96 25.66
CA ASP A 64 1.63 28.84 26.44
C ASP A 64 2.65 27.96 25.69
N GLY A 65 2.77 28.12 24.37
CA GLY A 65 3.59 27.29 23.51
C GLY A 65 3.04 25.88 23.30
N THR A 66 1.85 25.53 23.79
CA THR A 66 1.33 24.16 23.71
C THR A 66 1.08 23.75 22.26
N TYR A 67 1.67 22.63 21.83
CA TYR A 67 1.47 22.10 20.49
C TYR A 67 1.37 20.57 20.45
N LEU A 68 0.77 20.06 19.38
CA LEU A 68 0.76 18.66 19.00
C LEU A 68 1.23 18.54 17.55
N VAL A 69 2.30 17.81 17.31
CA VAL A 69 2.69 17.43 15.94
C VAL A 69 2.02 16.11 15.60
N VAL A 70 1.21 16.11 14.54
CA VAL A 70 0.58 14.91 14.01
C VAL A 70 1.19 14.62 12.65
N VAL A 71 1.80 13.44 12.52
CA VAL A 71 2.23 12.89 11.24
C VAL A 71 1.25 11.80 10.84
N THR A 72 0.45 12.06 9.80
CA THR A 72 -0.51 11.08 9.28
C THR A 72 0.14 10.20 8.21
N ASP A 73 -0.48 9.07 7.92
CA ASP A 73 -0.05 8.24 6.79
C ASP A 73 -0.91 8.53 5.57
N ARG A 74 -0.28 8.53 4.39
CA ARG A 74 -0.97 8.67 3.11
C ARG A 74 -0.48 7.63 2.11
N LEU A 75 -1.41 7.15 1.28
CA LEU A 75 -1.05 6.45 0.06
C LEU A 75 -0.76 7.47 -1.05
N THR A 76 0.36 7.27 -1.72
CA THR A 76 0.77 8.05 -2.89
C THR A 76 0.94 7.14 -4.09
N ILE A 77 0.58 7.62 -5.27
CA ILE A 77 0.67 6.85 -6.52
C ILE A 77 2.14 6.83 -6.96
N ILE A 78 2.67 5.64 -7.26
CA ILE A 78 3.96 5.47 -7.93
C ILE A 78 3.71 5.74 -9.43
N PRO A 79 4.32 6.78 -10.03
CA PRO A 79 4.13 7.08 -11.45
C PRO A 79 4.59 5.92 -12.35
N ALA A 80 3.94 5.71 -13.49
CA ALA A 80 4.27 4.61 -14.42
C ALA A 80 5.74 4.63 -14.88
N ASN A 81 6.32 5.83 -15.03
CA ASN A 81 7.74 6.01 -15.39
C ASN A 81 8.71 5.45 -14.33
N ASP A 82 8.25 5.28 -13.09
CA ASP A 82 9.04 4.76 -11.97
C ASP A 82 8.86 3.25 -11.76
N TRP A 83 7.91 2.59 -12.44
CA TRP A 83 7.63 1.16 -12.20
C TRP A 83 8.82 0.25 -12.54
N ALA A 84 9.63 0.61 -13.54
CA ALA A 84 10.85 -0.13 -13.84
C ALA A 84 11.88 -0.02 -12.70
N GLN A 85 12.02 1.16 -12.09
CA GLN A 85 12.88 1.34 -10.91
C GLN A 85 12.37 0.54 -9.72
N LEU A 86 11.05 0.56 -9.47
CA LEU A 86 10.42 -0.26 -8.42
C LEU A 86 10.69 -1.75 -8.64
N ARG A 87 10.49 -2.24 -9.87
CA ARG A 87 10.77 -3.64 -10.24
C ARG A 87 12.23 -4.01 -9.91
N ASP A 88 13.16 -3.15 -10.28
CA ASP A 88 14.59 -3.45 -10.20
C ASP A 88 15.10 -3.49 -8.74
N LEU A 89 14.38 -2.89 -7.77
CA LEU A 89 14.66 -3.08 -6.33
C LEU A 89 14.63 -4.57 -5.92
N TYR A 90 13.79 -5.37 -6.57
CA TYR A 90 13.62 -6.80 -6.26
C TYR A 90 14.66 -7.71 -6.92
N LEU A 91 15.60 -7.17 -7.68
CA LEU A 91 16.77 -7.92 -8.14
C LEU A 91 17.78 -8.16 -7.01
N LYS A 92 17.71 -7.36 -5.94
CA LYS A 92 18.48 -7.60 -4.72
C LYS A 92 18.13 -8.96 -4.14
N ASN A 93 19.13 -9.73 -3.71
CA ASN A 93 18.94 -11.06 -3.11
C ASN A 93 18.14 -12.05 -4.00
N TRP A 94 18.29 -11.96 -5.32
CA TRP A 94 17.65 -12.88 -6.25
C TRP A 94 17.95 -14.36 -5.91
N PRO A 95 16.96 -15.29 -5.96
CA PRO A 95 15.57 -15.15 -6.43
C PRO A 95 14.55 -14.89 -5.31
N GLU A 96 14.95 -14.43 -4.13
CA GLU A 96 14.05 -14.32 -2.98
C GLU A 96 12.81 -13.46 -3.27
N HIS A 97 13.00 -12.35 -4.01
CA HIS A 97 11.95 -11.39 -4.31
C HIS A 97 11.34 -11.55 -5.71
N HIS A 98 11.53 -12.71 -6.36
CA HIS A 98 11.08 -12.92 -7.74
C HIS A 98 9.56 -12.73 -7.94
N VAL A 99 8.73 -13.02 -6.92
CA VAL A 99 7.27 -12.80 -6.99
C VAL A 99 6.96 -11.32 -7.18
N ALA A 100 7.61 -10.44 -6.42
CA ALA A 100 7.46 -8.99 -6.51
C ALA A 100 7.99 -8.47 -7.85
N TYR A 101 9.19 -8.91 -8.23
CA TYR A 101 9.80 -8.57 -9.51
C TYR A 101 8.86 -8.91 -10.68
N THR A 102 8.40 -10.16 -10.74
CA THR A 102 7.55 -10.66 -11.83
C THR A 102 6.21 -9.94 -11.87
N THR A 103 5.63 -9.64 -10.70
CA THR A 103 4.38 -8.87 -10.61
C THR A 103 4.52 -7.50 -11.25
N ILE A 104 5.51 -6.71 -10.85
CA ILE A 104 5.71 -5.36 -11.40
C ILE A 104 6.16 -5.43 -12.87
N ASP A 105 7.02 -6.38 -13.25
CA ASP A 105 7.45 -6.55 -14.63
C ASP A 105 6.29 -6.85 -15.59
N ASN A 106 5.30 -7.62 -15.14
CA ASN A 106 4.07 -7.83 -15.92
C ASN A 106 3.32 -6.52 -16.18
N TYR A 107 3.13 -5.69 -15.15
CA TYR A 107 2.47 -4.39 -15.32
C TYR A 107 3.27 -3.41 -16.17
N VAL A 108 4.61 -3.38 -16.04
CA VAL A 108 5.48 -2.60 -16.93
C VAL A 108 5.29 -3.01 -18.40
N ARG A 109 5.30 -4.33 -18.67
CA ARG A 109 5.10 -4.86 -20.04
C ARG A 109 3.69 -4.60 -20.58
N TRP A 110 2.66 -4.71 -19.74
CA TRP A 110 1.28 -4.43 -20.14
C TRP A 110 1.08 -2.94 -20.42
N TYR A 111 1.59 -2.07 -19.56
CA TYR A 111 1.52 -0.62 -19.76
C TYR A 111 2.26 -0.17 -21.02
N GLY A 112 3.41 -0.80 -21.33
CA GLY A 112 4.12 -0.54 -22.59
C GLY A 112 3.33 -0.93 -23.85
N LYS A 113 2.33 -1.83 -23.74
CA LYS A 113 1.42 -2.19 -24.83
C LYS A 113 0.16 -1.33 -24.86
N ASP A 114 -0.37 -1.00 -23.69
CA ASP A 114 -1.56 -0.17 -23.52
C ASP A 114 -1.36 0.78 -22.31
N PRO A 115 -1.00 2.05 -22.57
CA PRO A 115 -0.89 3.06 -21.51
C PRO A 115 -2.22 3.46 -20.88
N ALA A 116 -3.36 3.05 -21.47
CA ALA A 116 -4.71 3.42 -21.03
C ALA A 116 -5.41 2.31 -20.23
N ILE A 117 -4.65 1.41 -19.59
CA ILE A 117 -5.21 0.38 -18.70
C ILE A 117 -6.07 1.07 -17.63
N LYS A 118 -7.37 0.77 -17.68
CA LYS A 118 -8.34 1.35 -16.75
C LYS A 118 -8.23 0.68 -15.39
N ASN A 119 -8.47 1.46 -14.33
CA ASN A 119 -8.60 0.98 -12.95
C ASN A 119 -7.34 0.27 -12.41
N LEU A 120 -6.16 0.67 -12.90
CA LEU A 120 -4.86 0.22 -12.41
C LEU A 120 -4.16 1.37 -11.66
N ILE A 121 -3.83 1.16 -10.39
CA ILE A 121 -3.06 2.09 -9.58
C ILE A 121 -2.02 1.31 -8.77
N ILE A 122 -0.78 1.79 -8.76
CA ILE A 122 0.27 1.27 -7.87
C ILE A 122 0.54 2.31 -6.80
N TYR A 123 0.26 1.97 -5.54
CA TYR A 123 0.48 2.84 -4.40
C TYR A 123 1.76 2.49 -3.64
N CYS A 124 2.26 3.49 -2.91
CA CYS A 124 3.25 3.37 -1.85
C CYS A 124 2.79 4.16 -0.62
N LEU A 125 3.42 3.92 0.53
CA LEU A 125 3.22 4.71 1.74
C LEU A 125 4.17 5.90 1.74
N ASN A 126 3.66 7.13 1.88
CA ASN A 126 4.47 8.34 2.09
C ASN A 126 5.70 8.46 1.15
N GLU A 127 5.58 8.01 -0.11
CA GLU A 127 6.66 8.03 -1.12
C GLU A 127 7.93 7.20 -0.79
N SER A 128 7.89 6.32 0.23
CA SER A 128 9.05 5.57 0.75
C SER A 128 9.44 4.30 -0.02
N TRP A 129 8.86 4.08 -1.21
CA TRP A 129 9.04 2.82 -1.94
C TRP A 129 10.46 2.60 -2.45
N ARG A 130 11.25 3.67 -2.62
CA ARG A 130 12.64 3.58 -3.07
C ARG A 130 13.53 2.94 -2.00
N GLU A 131 13.15 3.12 -0.73
CA GLU A 131 13.88 2.61 0.43
C GLU A 131 13.39 1.24 0.87
N ASP A 132 12.07 1.06 0.95
CA ASP A 132 11.46 -0.12 1.55
C ASP A 132 10.86 -1.11 0.54
N GLY A 133 10.86 -0.77 -0.75
CA GLY A 133 10.29 -1.61 -1.81
C GLY A 133 8.86 -2.02 -1.53
N THR A 134 8.07 -1.17 -0.88
CA THR A 134 6.66 -1.47 -0.57
C THR A 134 5.77 -0.97 -1.68
N TYR A 135 4.93 -1.86 -2.21
CA TYR A 135 3.86 -1.48 -3.13
C TYR A 135 2.53 -2.10 -2.75
N LEU A 136 1.47 -1.45 -3.22
CA LEU A 136 0.12 -1.98 -3.27
C LEU A 136 -0.43 -1.75 -4.68
N VAL A 137 -0.47 -2.80 -5.50
CA VAL A 137 -1.09 -2.74 -6.83
C VAL A 137 -2.57 -3.04 -6.66
N VAL A 138 -3.41 -2.10 -7.08
CA VAL A 138 -4.85 -2.25 -7.20
C VAL A 138 -5.19 -2.27 -8.70
N ASP A 139 -5.58 -3.44 -9.21
CA ASP A 139 -6.15 -3.61 -10.55
C ASP A 139 -7.60 -4.07 -10.38
N ARG A 140 -8.54 -3.12 -10.53
CA ARG A 140 -9.97 -3.34 -10.28
C ARG A 140 -10.21 -3.88 -8.86
N TYR A 141 -10.54 -5.16 -8.72
CA TYR A 141 -10.76 -5.83 -7.43
C TYR A 141 -9.54 -6.65 -6.97
N GLN A 142 -8.49 -6.77 -7.78
CA GLN A 142 -7.29 -7.52 -7.43
C GLN A 142 -6.31 -6.63 -6.66
N LEU A 143 -5.82 -7.16 -5.55
CA LEU A 143 -4.78 -6.54 -4.73
C LEU A 143 -3.52 -7.41 -4.73
N PHE A 144 -2.40 -6.85 -5.17
CA PHE A 144 -1.07 -7.43 -5.00
C PHE A 144 -0.24 -6.54 -4.08
N VAL A 145 0.38 -7.12 -3.06
CA VAL A 145 1.22 -6.36 -2.12
C VAL A 145 2.54 -7.04 -1.89
N TYR A 146 3.57 -6.23 -1.65
CA TYR A 146 4.88 -6.70 -1.27
C TYR A 146 5.61 -5.62 -0.49
N SER A 147 6.59 -6.04 0.32
CA SER A 147 7.55 -5.13 0.94
C SER A 147 8.92 -5.80 1.11
N LEU A 148 10.00 -5.03 0.99
CA LEU A 148 11.33 -5.45 1.41
C LEU A 148 11.54 -5.25 2.92
N ASP A 149 10.64 -4.53 3.61
CA ASP A 149 10.63 -4.43 5.08
C ASP A 149 10.27 -5.80 5.69
N PRO A 150 11.22 -6.49 6.35
CA PRO A 150 10.97 -7.82 6.92
C PRO A 150 10.02 -7.77 8.12
N THR A 151 9.79 -6.59 8.71
CA THR A 151 8.91 -6.41 9.88
C THR A 151 7.46 -6.19 9.51
N ASN A 152 7.16 -5.94 8.23
CA ASN A 152 5.85 -5.54 7.72
C ASN A 152 5.26 -4.26 8.32
N ARG A 153 6.07 -3.41 8.95
CA ARG A 153 5.58 -2.17 9.56
C ARG A 153 4.99 -1.23 8.50
N THR A 154 5.62 -1.14 7.33
CA THR A 154 5.09 -0.32 6.23
C THR A 154 3.75 -0.87 5.72
N LEU A 155 3.62 -2.18 5.50
CA LEU A 155 2.37 -2.79 5.05
C LEU A 155 1.23 -2.64 6.07
N ALA A 156 1.52 -2.82 7.36
CA ALA A 156 0.55 -2.66 8.43
C ALA A 156 -0.03 -1.24 8.50
N ARG A 157 0.75 -0.23 8.10
CA ARG A 157 0.32 1.18 8.02
C ARG A 157 -0.37 1.51 6.71
N ALA A 158 0.04 0.90 5.59
CA ALA A 158 -0.47 1.20 4.26
C ALA A 158 -1.83 0.54 3.96
N LEU A 159 -2.00 -0.74 4.30
CA LEU A 159 -3.22 -1.52 3.99
C LEU A 159 -4.52 -0.91 4.56
N PRO A 160 -4.56 -0.34 5.79
CA PRO A 160 -5.76 0.29 6.33
C PRO A 160 -6.28 1.48 5.51
N LEU A 161 -5.40 2.13 4.74
CA LEU A 161 -5.68 3.34 3.97
C LEU A 161 -6.33 3.05 2.61
N LEU A 162 -6.30 1.80 2.14
CA LEU A 162 -7.04 1.41 0.94
C LEU A 162 -8.55 1.51 1.16
N ASP A 163 -9.29 1.72 0.07
CA ASP A 163 -10.73 1.52 0.07
C ASP A 163 -11.04 0.02 -0.09
N TRP A 164 -11.60 -0.57 0.98
CA TRP A 164 -11.98 -1.99 1.03
C TRP A 164 -13.48 -2.20 0.75
N SER A 165 -14.25 -1.13 0.54
CA SER A 165 -15.72 -1.19 0.45
C SER A 165 -16.21 -2.00 -0.76
N GLY A 166 -15.44 -2.03 -1.85
CA GLY A 166 -15.75 -2.80 -3.05
C GLY A 166 -15.36 -4.28 -3.00
N GLY A 167 -14.73 -4.74 -1.90
CA GLY A 167 -14.14 -6.07 -1.80
C GLY A 167 -12.84 -6.19 -2.62
N LEU A 168 -11.78 -6.73 -1.98
CA LEU A 168 -10.48 -6.92 -2.63
C LEU A 168 -10.04 -8.38 -2.53
N LYS A 169 -9.65 -8.95 -3.68
CA LYS A 169 -9.02 -10.27 -3.78
C LYS A 169 -7.50 -10.11 -3.65
N VAL A 170 -6.96 -10.44 -2.49
CA VAL A 170 -5.51 -10.41 -2.25
C VAL A 170 -4.86 -11.63 -2.88
N SER A 171 -3.98 -11.42 -3.86
CA SER A 171 -3.38 -12.48 -4.68
C SER A 171 -1.85 -12.51 -4.57
N SER A 172 -1.25 -13.68 -4.79
CA SER A 172 0.21 -13.89 -4.76
C SER A 172 0.90 -13.37 -3.49
N LEU A 173 0.20 -13.41 -2.36
CA LEU A 173 0.67 -12.91 -1.08
C LEU A 173 1.71 -13.87 -0.49
N LEU A 174 2.93 -13.39 -0.23
CA LEU A 174 3.90 -14.18 0.53
C LEU A 174 3.40 -14.41 1.95
N ALA A 175 3.66 -15.61 2.49
CA ALA A 175 3.26 -15.99 3.84
C ALA A 175 3.70 -14.97 4.91
N ARG A 176 4.89 -14.36 4.76
CA ARG A 176 5.39 -13.33 5.67
C ARG A 176 4.56 -12.05 5.67
N HIS A 177 3.90 -11.69 4.57
CA HIS A 177 3.08 -10.49 4.42
C HIS A 177 1.61 -10.72 4.79
N ARG A 178 1.28 -11.93 5.27
CA ARG A 178 -0.10 -12.33 5.55
C ARG A 178 -0.72 -11.61 6.75
N GLN A 179 0.02 -11.50 7.85
CA GLN A 179 -0.52 -10.95 9.09
C GLN A 179 -1.10 -9.53 8.93
N PRO A 180 -0.40 -8.57 8.29
CA PRO A 180 -0.96 -7.24 8.04
C PRO A 180 -2.31 -7.23 7.30
N VAL A 181 -2.52 -8.17 6.36
CA VAL A 181 -3.78 -8.28 5.62
C VAL A 181 -4.89 -8.79 6.54
N ILE A 182 -4.61 -9.80 7.35
CA ILE A 182 -5.58 -10.34 8.33
C ILE A 182 -5.96 -9.30 9.37
N ASP A 183 -4.99 -8.49 9.82
CA ASP A 183 -5.23 -7.42 10.80
C ASP A 183 -6.22 -6.39 10.24
N VAL A 184 -6.06 -5.98 8.98
CA VAL A 184 -6.98 -5.02 8.34
C VAL A 184 -8.36 -5.60 8.12
N ILE A 185 -8.46 -6.86 7.68
CA ILE A 185 -9.74 -7.56 7.55
C ILE A 185 -10.48 -7.59 8.89
N THR A 186 -9.76 -7.93 9.97
CA THR A 186 -10.32 -8.02 11.32
C THR A 186 -10.74 -6.64 11.84
N ALA A 187 -9.86 -5.64 11.73
CA ALA A 187 -10.11 -4.28 12.21
C ALA A 187 -11.27 -3.59 11.49
N LYS A 188 -11.49 -3.88 10.21
CA LYS A 188 -12.60 -3.34 9.41
C LYS A 188 -13.86 -4.22 9.46
N GLY A 189 -13.84 -5.35 10.19
CA GLY A 189 -14.97 -6.27 10.29
C GLY A 189 -15.38 -6.87 8.94
N LEU A 190 -14.43 -7.07 8.02
CA LEU A 190 -14.71 -7.59 6.68
C LEU A 190 -14.97 -9.10 6.73
N THR A 191 -15.96 -9.55 5.96
CA THR A 191 -16.22 -10.98 5.77
C THR A 191 -15.12 -11.58 4.92
N LYS A 192 -14.49 -12.65 5.41
CA LYS A 192 -13.56 -13.48 4.62
C LYS A 192 -14.39 -14.47 3.82
N GLU A 193 -14.50 -14.26 2.52
CA GLU A 193 -15.17 -15.20 1.64
C GLU A 193 -14.30 -16.41 1.31
N TYR A 194 -12.97 -16.21 1.19
CA TYR A 194 -12.06 -17.25 0.75
C TYR A 194 -10.63 -17.07 1.32
N ASP A 195 -9.94 -18.18 1.66
CA ASP A 195 -8.58 -18.19 2.22
C ASP A 195 -7.76 -19.42 1.75
N SER A 196 -7.24 -19.39 0.52
CA SER A 196 -6.32 -20.43 -0.01
C SER A 196 -4.91 -20.28 0.56
N PHE A 197 -4.31 -21.40 0.99
CA PHE A 197 -2.88 -21.50 1.27
C PHE A 197 -2.05 -22.19 0.17
N VAL A 198 -2.65 -22.56 -0.96
CA VAL A 198 -2.03 -23.54 -1.87
C VAL A 198 -1.52 -22.92 -3.17
N PHE A 199 -0.20 -22.92 -3.34
CA PHE A 199 0.43 -22.87 -4.66
C PHE A 199 0.70 -24.29 -5.12
N GLY A 200 0.11 -24.68 -6.25
CA GLY A 200 0.30 -26.00 -6.83
C GLY A 200 0.25 -25.96 -8.35
N ARG A 201 0.95 -26.90 -9.00
CA ARG A 201 0.80 -27.14 -10.43
C ARG A 201 -0.67 -27.48 -10.70
N LEU A 202 -1.26 -26.87 -11.74
CA LEU A 202 -2.58 -27.30 -12.19
C LEU A 202 -2.50 -28.77 -12.59
N ASN A 203 -3.35 -29.59 -11.99
CA ASN A 203 -3.53 -30.98 -12.36
C ASN A 203 -4.94 -31.18 -12.89
N ILE A 204 -5.19 -32.36 -13.45
CA ILE A 204 -6.46 -32.68 -14.09
C ILE A 204 -7.66 -32.65 -13.13
N HIS A 205 -7.45 -32.82 -11.82
CA HIS A 205 -8.52 -32.75 -10.82
C HIS A 205 -9.10 -31.34 -10.65
N HIS A 206 -8.42 -30.31 -11.15
CA HIS A 206 -8.87 -28.92 -11.08
C HIS A 206 -9.69 -28.49 -12.30
N LEU A 207 -9.80 -29.36 -13.31
CA LEU A 207 -10.38 -29.04 -14.61
C LEU A 207 -11.85 -28.61 -14.51
N ASP A 208 -12.65 -29.32 -13.71
CA ASP A 208 -14.09 -29.01 -13.58
C ASP A 208 -14.31 -27.64 -12.93
N TYR A 209 -13.51 -27.32 -11.91
CA TYR A 209 -13.55 -26.02 -11.26
C TYR A 209 -13.19 -24.88 -12.24
N ILE A 210 -12.09 -25.05 -13.00
CA ILE A 210 -11.64 -24.05 -13.99
C ILE A 210 -12.68 -23.88 -15.09
N TYR A 211 -13.26 -24.97 -15.60
CA TYR A 211 -14.29 -24.94 -16.62
C TYR A 211 -15.53 -24.17 -16.15
N ASN A 212 -15.98 -24.40 -14.90
CA ASN A 212 -17.17 -23.75 -14.36
C ASN A 212 -17.03 -22.25 -14.14
N GLN A 213 -15.80 -21.76 -13.97
CA GLN A 213 -15.48 -20.33 -13.84
C GLN A 213 -15.10 -19.69 -15.18
N TRP A 214 -15.02 -20.47 -16.27
CA TRP A 214 -14.55 -19.97 -17.54
C TRP A 214 -15.62 -19.09 -18.22
N PRO A 215 -15.34 -17.80 -18.53
CA PRO A 215 -16.36 -16.90 -19.09
C PRO A 215 -16.91 -17.34 -20.45
N LEU A 216 -16.22 -18.24 -21.14
CA LEU A 216 -16.62 -18.76 -22.43
C LEU A 216 -17.37 -20.10 -22.36
N LYS A 217 -17.63 -20.63 -21.15
CA LYS A 217 -18.25 -21.96 -20.98
C LYS A 217 -19.63 -22.09 -21.63
N ASP A 218 -20.36 -20.98 -21.78
CA ASP A 218 -21.68 -20.94 -22.41
C ASP A 218 -21.61 -20.72 -23.93
N HIS A 219 -20.40 -20.53 -24.47
CA HIS A 219 -20.12 -20.26 -25.89
C HIS A 219 -19.41 -21.43 -26.60
N ILE A 220 -19.14 -22.53 -25.89
CA ILE A 220 -18.51 -23.74 -26.41
C ILE A 220 -19.21 -24.96 -25.80
N SER A 221 -19.29 -26.08 -26.52
CA SER A 221 -19.86 -27.30 -25.94
C SER A 221 -19.00 -27.79 -24.77
N TYR A 222 -19.64 -28.42 -23.79
CA TYR A 222 -18.96 -28.97 -22.61
C TYR A 222 -17.76 -29.84 -23.01
N GLU A 223 -17.96 -30.82 -23.90
CA GLU A 223 -16.88 -31.71 -24.35
C GLU A 223 -15.72 -30.96 -25.02
N ALA A 224 -16.01 -29.94 -25.83
CA ALA A 224 -14.98 -29.19 -26.55
C ALA A 224 -14.21 -28.24 -25.63
N GLY A 225 -14.90 -27.54 -24.73
CA GLY A 225 -14.25 -26.63 -23.78
C GLY A 225 -13.49 -27.38 -22.69
N HIS A 226 -14.06 -28.47 -22.16
CA HIS A 226 -13.44 -29.34 -21.17
C HIS A 226 -12.21 -30.04 -21.76
N GLY A 227 -12.31 -30.58 -22.98
CA GLY A 227 -11.20 -31.21 -23.69
C GLY A 227 -10.04 -30.26 -24.01
N LEU A 228 -10.35 -28.99 -24.34
CA LEU A 228 -9.33 -27.96 -24.58
C LEU A 228 -8.57 -27.60 -23.30
N LEU A 229 -9.29 -27.33 -22.22
CA LEU A 229 -8.68 -27.01 -20.91
C LEU A 229 -7.88 -28.21 -20.36
N ALA A 230 -8.37 -29.45 -20.53
CA ALA A 230 -7.64 -30.66 -20.16
C ALA A 230 -6.28 -30.77 -20.85
N ARG A 231 -6.22 -30.44 -22.14
CA ARG A 231 -4.98 -30.45 -22.93
C ARG A 231 -4.03 -29.34 -22.49
N LEU A 232 -4.54 -28.14 -22.23
CA LEU A 232 -3.74 -27.01 -21.74
C LEU A 232 -3.10 -27.30 -20.36
N ILE A 233 -3.84 -27.96 -19.46
CA ILE A 233 -3.31 -28.38 -18.14
C ILE A 233 -2.22 -29.45 -18.28
N ARG A 234 -2.35 -30.39 -19.24
CA ARG A 234 -1.40 -31.49 -19.44
C ARG A 234 -0.14 -31.09 -20.21
N LEU A 235 -0.26 -30.19 -21.19
CA LEU A 235 0.80 -29.90 -22.16
C LEU A 235 1.62 -28.66 -21.81
N ASN A 236 1.12 -27.76 -20.96
CA ASN A 236 1.84 -26.57 -20.55
C ASN A 236 2.32 -26.70 -19.09
N GLU A 237 3.44 -26.04 -18.75
CA GLU A 237 3.80 -25.74 -17.34
C GLU A 237 2.86 -24.67 -16.77
N SER A 238 1.58 -25.01 -16.66
CA SER A 238 0.56 -24.09 -16.18
C SER A 238 0.54 -24.07 -14.65
N VAL A 239 0.90 -22.93 -14.05
CA VAL A 239 0.57 -22.62 -12.66
C VAL A 239 -0.82 -22.01 -12.65
N GLY A 240 -1.67 -22.46 -11.75
CA GLY A 240 -3.03 -21.92 -11.62
C GLY A 240 -3.30 -21.57 -10.18
N ILE A 241 -4.10 -20.52 -10.04
CA ILE A 241 -4.61 -20.05 -8.76
C ILE A 241 -5.95 -20.75 -8.60
N LEU A 242 -6.06 -21.63 -7.62
CA LEU A 242 -7.27 -22.37 -7.33
C LEU A 242 -7.77 -22.02 -5.95
N GLU A 243 -9.10 -22.03 -5.86
CA GLU A 243 -9.83 -22.05 -4.60
C GLU A 243 -9.84 -23.45 -3.95
#